data_AF-A0A8C1HYR4-F1
#
_entry.id   AF-A0A8C1HYR4-F1
#
_cell.length_a   1.000
_cell.length_b   1.000
_cell.length_c   1.000
_cell.angle_alpha   90.00
_cell.angle_beta   90.00
_cell.angle_gamma   90.00
#
_symmetry.space_group_name_H-M   'P 1'
#
loop_
_entity.id
_entity.type
_entity.pdbx_description
1 polymer ?
#
loop_
_entity_poly.entity_id
_entity_poly.type
_entity_poly.pdbx_seq_one_letter_code
_entity_poly.pdbx_strand_id
1 'polypeptide(L)'
;VGLKPLDQEGQTGEGLMLKGQTGEGLMLEAQGGKGLMLKGQTGEGLMLEAQGGKGLMLEGQGGKGLMLKGQTGDGLMLEAQGGKGLMLKGQTGEEAQGGKGLMLDGQTGEGLMLEAQTGEGLMLAAQSGKGLMLKGQTGEGLMLKAQAGGGLMLEA
;
A
#
# COMPACT_ATOMS: atom_id res chain seq x y z
N VAL A 1 12.91 24.47 -8.46
CA VAL A 1 13.55 24.25 -7.14
C VAL A 1 13.49 22.76 -6.89
N GLY A 2 14.62 22.06 -7.09
CA GLY A 2 14.66 20.60 -6.91
C GLY A 2 14.57 20.27 -5.44
N LEU A 3 13.43 19.74 -5.01
CA LEU A 3 13.28 19.14 -3.68
C LEU A 3 14.01 17.80 -3.75
N LYS A 4 15.05 17.64 -2.93
CA LYS A 4 15.85 16.41 -2.88
C LYS A 4 14.97 15.21 -2.48
N PRO A 5 15.34 14.00 -2.92
CA PRO A 5 14.77 12.78 -2.37
C PRO A 5 14.88 12.79 -0.85
N LEU A 6 13.80 12.39 -0.19
CA LEU A 6 13.76 12.26 1.26
C LEU A 6 13.89 10.77 1.57
N ASP A 7 15.01 10.39 2.17
CA ASP A 7 15.26 9.04 2.65
C ASP A 7 15.18 9.09 4.18
N GLN A 8 14.26 8.33 4.79
CA GLN A 8 14.19 8.20 6.25
C GLN A 8 14.07 6.74 6.66
N GLU A 9 14.90 6.36 7.62
CA GLU A 9 14.85 5.09 8.32
C GLU A 9 14.41 5.34 9.77
N GLY A 10 13.42 4.60 10.24
CA GLY A 10 12.89 4.74 11.61
C GLY A 10 12.63 3.40 12.29
N GLN A 11 13.28 3.17 13.44
CA GLN A 11 12.91 2.09 14.37
C GLN A 11 12.16 2.69 15.56
N THR A 12 10.87 2.37 15.72
CA THR A 12 10.06 2.94 16.82
C THR A 12 9.28 1.87 17.60
N GLY A 13 9.35 1.94 18.94
CA GLY A 13 8.55 1.11 19.85
C GLY A 13 7.10 1.59 20.01
N GLU A 14 6.85 2.86 19.67
CA GLU A 14 5.56 3.53 19.65
C GLU A 14 5.38 4.18 18.27
N GLY A 15 4.16 4.23 17.73
CA GLY A 15 3.94 4.39 16.29
C GLY A 15 4.62 5.55 15.58
N LEU A 16 4.99 5.30 14.32
CA LEU A 16 5.66 6.26 13.45
C LEU A 16 4.62 7.00 12.61
N MET A 17 4.60 8.34 12.71
CA MET A 17 3.80 9.20 11.83
C MET A 17 4.72 10.09 11.02
N LEU A 18 4.63 10.00 9.70
CA LEU A 18 5.41 10.82 8.78
C LEU A 18 4.50 11.55 7.80
N LYS A 19 4.80 12.84 7.58
CA LYS A 19 4.13 13.69 6.60
C LYS A 19 5.14 14.44 5.74
N GLY A 20 4.99 14.39 4.43
CA GLY A 20 5.95 15.03 3.51
C GLY A 20 5.38 15.36 2.14
N GLN A 21 5.99 16.35 1.50
CA GLN A 21 5.79 16.69 0.08
C GLN A 21 7.16 16.68 -0.61
N THR A 22 7.36 15.87 -1.64
CA THR A 22 8.63 15.80 -2.39
C THR A 22 8.40 16.01 -3.89
N GLY A 23 9.37 16.65 -4.55
CA GLY A 23 9.36 16.83 -5.99
C GLY A 23 9.74 15.55 -6.74
N GLU A 24 10.73 14.83 -6.22
CA GLU A 24 11.23 13.55 -6.74
C GLU A 24 11.57 12.66 -5.54
N GLY A 25 11.10 11.40 -5.56
CA GLY A 25 11.46 10.29 -4.68
C GLY A 25 11.18 10.49 -3.19
N LEU A 26 10.29 9.68 -2.62
CA LEU A 26 10.23 9.46 -1.18
C LEU A 26 10.46 7.97 -0.91
N MET A 27 11.56 7.63 -0.24
CA MET A 27 11.85 6.26 0.21
C MET A 27 11.81 6.23 1.73
N LEU A 28 11.00 5.32 2.26
CA LEU A 28 10.80 5.20 3.70
C LEU A 28 10.87 3.75 4.13
N GLU A 29 11.73 3.49 5.09
CA GLU A 29 11.87 2.19 5.75
C GLU A 29 11.53 2.32 7.23
N ALA A 30 10.62 1.49 7.70
CA ALA A 30 10.17 1.55 9.09
C ALA A 30 9.94 0.18 9.70
N GLN A 31 10.45 0.01 10.92
CA GLN A 31 10.23 -1.17 11.74
C GLN A 31 9.65 -0.75 13.10
N GLY A 32 8.48 -1.26 13.49
CA GLY A 32 7.88 -0.86 14.76
C GLY A 32 6.75 -1.72 15.32
N GLY A 33 6.58 -1.69 16.64
CA GLY A 33 5.63 -2.56 17.35
C GLY A 33 4.15 -2.16 17.27
N LYS A 34 3.85 -0.86 17.10
CA LYS A 34 2.47 -0.33 17.09
C LYS A 34 2.30 0.77 16.04
N GLY A 35 1.63 0.51 14.93
CA GLY A 35 1.04 1.51 14.03
C GLY A 35 2.06 2.30 13.18
N LEU A 36 2.05 2.11 11.87
CA LEU A 36 2.71 3.02 10.93
C LEU A 36 1.66 3.87 10.21
N MET A 37 1.76 5.20 10.28
CA MET A 37 0.93 6.11 9.50
C MET A 37 1.80 6.99 8.60
N LEU A 38 1.56 6.90 7.29
CA LEU A 38 2.20 7.76 6.30
C LEU A 38 1.20 8.64 5.58
N LYS A 39 1.51 9.94 5.45
CA LYS A 39 0.80 10.85 4.55
C LYS A 39 1.76 11.59 3.63
N GLY A 40 1.74 11.29 2.34
CA GLY A 40 2.72 11.83 1.38
C GLY A 40 2.12 12.34 0.08
N GLN A 41 2.68 13.42 -0.47
CA GLN A 41 2.50 13.78 -1.88
C GLN A 41 3.85 13.79 -2.59
N THR A 42 3.98 13.05 -3.68
CA THR A 42 5.24 12.95 -4.45
C THR A 42 5.02 13.27 -5.93
N GLY A 43 5.95 14.00 -6.54
CA GLY A 43 5.93 14.25 -7.99
C GLY A 43 6.25 12.99 -8.78
N GLU A 44 7.35 12.31 -8.45
CA GLU A 44 7.74 11.01 -9.02
C GLU A 44 8.24 10.09 -7.90
N GLY A 45 7.67 8.89 -7.76
CA GLY A 45 8.17 7.81 -6.91
C GLY A 45 7.81 7.96 -5.43
N LEU A 46 6.90 7.11 -4.93
CA LEU A 46 6.79 6.78 -3.51
C LEU A 46 7.17 5.31 -3.34
N MET A 47 8.20 5.02 -2.55
CA MET A 47 8.53 3.68 -2.09
C MET A 47 8.44 3.62 -0.57
N LEU A 48 7.64 2.70 -0.06
CA LEU A 48 7.56 2.45 1.37
C LEU A 48 7.70 0.96 1.68
N GLU A 49 8.70 0.64 2.51
CA GLU A 49 8.86 -0.66 3.14
C GLU A 49 8.56 -0.53 4.63
N ALA A 50 7.63 -1.32 5.13
CA ALA A 50 7.28 -1.29 6.54
C ALA A 50 6.98 -2.68 7.10
N GLN A 51 7.47 -2.91 8.32
CA GLN A 51 7.27 -4.13 9.07
C GLN A 51 6.80 -3.78 10.48
N GLY A 52 5.67 -4.30 10.93
CA GLY A 52 5.20 -3.98 12.27
C GLY A 52 4.15 -4.88 12.89
N GLY A 53 3.98 -4.74 14.21
CA GLY A 53 3.05 -5.58 14.99
C GLY A 53 1.58 -5.21 14.77
N LYS A 54 1.24 -3.92 14.75
CA LYS A 54 -0.16 -3.46 14.57
C LYS A 54 -0.28 -2.45 13.44
N GLY A 55 -1.18 -2.67 12.48
CA GLY A 55 -1.72 -1.66 11.55
C GLY A 55 -0.74 -0.83 10.72
N LEU A 56 -0.77 -0.97 9.39
CA LEU A 56 -0.18 0.00 8.47
C LEU A 56 -1.28 0.83 7.81
N MET A 57 -1.19 2.16 7.93
CA MET A 57 -2.05 3.10 7.21
C MET A 57 -1.20 3.99 6.31
N LEU A 58 -1.52 4.03 5.03
CA LEU A 58 -0.85 4.89 4.09
C LEU A 58 -1.84 5.68 3.24
N GLU A 59 -1.65 6.99 3.20
CA GLU A 59 -2.35 7.92 2.32
C GLU A 59 -1.32 8.61 1.42
N GLY A 60 -1.37 8.31 0.12
CA GLY A 60 -0.36 8.76 -0.83
C GLY A 60 -0.94 9.33 -2.12
N GLN A 61 -0.45 10.48 -2.57
CA GLN A 61 -0.68 10.94 -3.94
C GLN A 61 0.66 11.01 -4.68
N GLY A 62 0.78 10.30 -5.80
CA GLY A 62 2.00 10.22 -6.60
C GLY A 62 1.77 10.56 -8.07
N GLY A 63 2.67 11.30 -8.71
CA GLY A 63 2.61 11.53 -10.16
C GLY A 63 2.99 10.29 -10.97
N LYS A 64 4.07 9.58 -10.62
CA LYS A 64 4.50 8.32 -11.25
C LYS A 64 5.07 7.35 -10.21
N GLY A 65 4.59 6.12 -10.18
CA GLY A 65 5.14 5.01 -9.40
C GLY A 65 4.85 5.14 -7.91
N LEU A 66 3.86 4.39 -7.43
CA LEU A 66 3.65 4.15 -6.01
C LEU A 66 3.90 2.66 -5.74
N MET A 67 4.94 2.36 -4.97
CA MET A 67 5.28 1.01 -4.53
C MET A 67 5.18 0.94 -3.02
N LEU A 68 4.35 0.01 -2.53
CA LEU A 68 4.31 -0.31 -1.12
C LEU A 68 4.59 -1.78 -0.89
N LYS A 69 5.33 -2.03 0.18
CA LYS A 69 5.58 -3.35 0.74
C LYS A 69 5.36 -3.30 2.24
N GLY A 70 4.32 -3.98 2.70
CA GLY A 70 3.91 -3.99 4.10
C GLY A 70 3.78 -5.40 4.65
N GLN A 71 4.35 -5.66 5.82
CA GLN A 71 4.09 -6.85 6.63
C GLN A 71 3.58 -6.41 7.99
N THR A 72 2.35 -6.80 8.34
CA THR A 72 1.71 -6.37 9.59
C THR A 72 0.99 -7.51 10.31
N GLY A 73 1.05 -7.54 11.64
CA GLY A 73 0.19 -8.42 12.45
C GLY A 73 -1.30 -8.04 12.33
N ASP A 74 -1.65 -6.78 12.65
CA ASP A 74 -3.04 -6.29 12.63
C ASP A 74 -3.37 -5.36 11.42
N GLY A 75 -3.49 -5.93 10.21
CA GLY A 75 -4.11 -5.27 9.04
C GLY A 75 -3.33 -4.16 8.32
N LEU A 76 -3.68 -3.98 7.04
CA LEU A 76 -3.09 -2.99 6.14
C LEU A 76 -4.19 -2.19 5.44
N MET A 77 -4.15 -0.87 5.58
CA MET A 77 -5.02 0.08 4.89
C MET A 77 -4.21 0.99 3.99
N LEU A 78 -4.58 1.04 2.72
CA LEU A 78 -3.95 1.89 1.73
C LEU A 78 -4.98 2.70 0.97
N GLU A 79 -4.79 4.02 0.98
CA GLU A 79 -5.46 4.96 0.11
C GLU A 79 -4.41 5.62 -0.78
N ALA A 80 -4.50 5.40 -2.08
CA ALA A 80 -3.49 5.90 -3.00
C ALA A 80 -4.07 6.39 -4.32
N GLN A 81 -3.55 7.52 -4.79
CA GLN A 81 -3.82 8.05 -6.12
C GLN A 81 -2.51 8.22 -6.88
N GLY A 82 -2.42 7.64 -8.07
CA GLY A 82 -1.23 7.60 -8.91
C GLY A 82 -1.49 8.07 -10.34
N GLY A 83 -0.55 8.79 -10.96
CA GLY A 83 -0.63 9.05 -12.40
C GLY A 83 -0.25 7.84 -13.24
N LYS A 84 0.78 7.07 -12.85
CA LYS A 84 1.21 5.83 -13.50
C LYS A 84 1.70 4.81 -12.47
N GLY A 85 1.17 3.61 -12.48
CA GLY A 85 1.67 2.43 -11.76
C GLY A 85 1.46 2.50 -10.26
N LEU A 86 0.52 1.71 -9.76
CA LEU A 86 0.39 1.39 -8.35
C LEU A 86 0.72 -0.08 -8.15
N MET A 87 1.73 -0.37 -7.34
CA MET A 87 2.09 -1.72 -6.92
C MET A 87 1.99 -1.82 -5.40
N LEU A 88 1.09 -2.67 -4.91
CA LEU A 88 1.01 -3.00 -3.51
C LEU A 88 1.38 -4.48 -3.31
N LYS A 89 2.28 -4.73 -2.36
CA LYS A 89 2.54 -6.04 -1.79
C LYS A 89 2.27 -6.02 -0.30
N GLY A 90 1.24 -6.72 0.15
CA GLY A 90 0.82 -6.71 1.55
C GLY A 90 0.69 -8.12 2.12
N GLN A 91 1.18 -8.32 3.34
CA GLN A 91 0.90 -9.51 4.13
C GLN A 91 0.32 -9.09 5.48
N THR A 92 -0.85 -9.64 5.83
CA THR A 92 -1.55 -9.36 7.08
C THR A 92 -1.88 -10.67 7.80
N GLY A 93 -1.63 -10.70 9.11
CA GLY A 93 -1.94 -11.81 9.99
C GLY A 93 -0.71 -12.45 10.63
N GLU A 94 -0.78 -12.67 11.94
CA GLU A 94 0.06 -13.65 12.61
C GLU A 94 -0.44 -15.06 12.23
N GLU A 95 0.43 -16.07 12.28
CA GLU A 95 0.14 -17.48 11.93
C GLU A 95 -1.01 -18.15 12.73
N ALA A 96 -1.83 -17.40 13.47
CA ALA A 96 -3.01 -17.89 14.15
C ALA A 96 -4.10 -16.81 14.24
N GLN A 97 -5.26 -17.10 13.64
CA GLN A 97 -6.61 -16.63 14.03
C GLN A 97 -6.68 -15.23 14.69
N GLY A 98 -6.89 -14.16 13.91
CA GLY A 98 -7.21 -12.84 14.48
C GLY A 98 -6.70 -11.60 13.74
N GLY A 99 -5.91 -11.78 12.67
CA GLY A 99 -5.29 -10.67 11.95
C GLY A 99 -6.27 -9.96 11.02
N LYS A 100 -6.51 -8.66 11.27
CA LYS A 100 -7.36 -7.80 10.42
C LYS A 100 -6.95 -7.88 8.95
N GLY A 101 -7.93 -7.84 8.05
CA GLY A 101 -7.74 -7.93 6.61
C GLY A 101 -6.98 -6.78 5.94
N LEU A 102 -6.81 -6.88 4.62
CA LEU A 102 -6.22 -5.84 3.78
C LEU A 102 -7.33 -5.02 3.10
N MET A 103 -7.24 -3.70 3.21
CA MET A 103 -8.12 -2.76 2.52
C MET A 103 -7.28 -1.88 1.59
N LEU A 104 -7.64 -1.86 0.31
CA LEU A 104 -7.05 -0.96 -0.68
C LEU A 104 -8.13 -0.15 -1.37
N ASP A 105 -7.97 1.17 -1.36
CA ASP A 105 -8.61 2.11 -2.28
C ASP A 105 -7.55 2.77 -3.16
N GLY A 106 -7.60 2.50 -4.46
CA GLY A 106 -6.56 2.86 -5.40
C GLY A 106 -7.08 3.43 -6.70
N GLN A 107 -6.58 4.59 -7.10
CA GLN A 107 -6.84 5.16 -8.43
C GLN A 107 -5.53 5.38 -9.18
N THR A 108 -5.44 4.86 -10.41
CA THR A 108 -4.25 5.01 -11.25
C THR A 108 -4.59 5.30 -12.70
N GLY A 109 -3.81 6.18 -13.34
CA GLY A 109 -3.91 6.43 -14.77
C GLY A 109 -3.47 5.23 -15.62
N GLU A 110 -2.46 4.48 -15.18
CA GLU A 110 -1.95 3.30 -15.90
C GLU A 110 -1.51 2.22 -14.90
N GLY A 111 -2.16 1.06 -14.86
CA GLY A 111 -1.68 -0.14 -14.17
C GLY A 111 -1.88 -0.12 -12.66
N LEU A 112 -2.71 -1.04 -12.16
CA LEU A 112 -2.78 -1.38 -10.73
C LEU A 112 -2.40 -2.85 -10.57
N MET A 113 -1.42 -3.12 -9.70
CA MET A 113 -1.03 -4.46 -9.30
C MET A 113 -1.15 -4.59 -7.78
N LEU A 114 -1.89 -5.60 -7.34
CA LEU A 114 -1.97 -5.98 -5.93
C LEU A 114 -1.55 -7.43 -5.76
N GLU A 115 -0.58 -7.65 -4.89
CA GLU A 115 -0.21 -8.95 -4.33
C GLU A 115 -0.51 -8.96 -2.83
N ALA A 116 -1.49 -9.75 -2.39
CA ALA A 116 -1.92 -9.75 -1.00
C ALA A 116 -2.05 -11.15 -0.40
N GLN A 117 -1.62 -11.34 0.85
CA GLN A 117 -1.95 -12.52 1.66
C GLN A 117 -2.57 -12.06 2.98
N THR A 118 -3.76 -12.56 3.31
CA THR A 118 -4.56 -12.08 4.45
C THR A 118 -5.24 -13.21 5.21
N GLY A 119 -5.32 -13.07 6.54
CA GLY A 119 -6.07 -13.98 7.42
C GLY A 119 -7.60 -13.75 7.37
N GLU A 120 -8.06 -12.52 7.64
CA GLU A 120 -9.50 -12.21 7.81
C GLU A 120 -10.15 -11.44 6.64
N GLY A 121 -9.45 -11.30 5.50
CA GLY A 121 -10.09 -10.91 4.24
C GLY A 121 -9.40 -9.80 3.45
N LEU A 122 -9.79 -9.67 2.17
CA LEU A 122 -9.31 -8.66 1.24
C LEU A 122 -10.47 -7.82 0.72
N MET A 123 -10.42 -6.50 0.94
CA MET A 123 -11.30 -5.53 0.29
C MET A 123 -10.48 -4.68 -0.69
N LEU A 124 -10.90 -4.69 -1.95
CA LEU A 124 -10.33 -3.86 -2.99
C LEU A 124 -11.41 -2.99 -3.63
N ALA A 125 -11.22 -1.68 -3.57
CA ALA A 125 -11.85 -0.70 -4.45
C ALA A 125 -10.76 -0.09 -5.35
N ALA A 126 -10.85 -0.29 -6.66
CA ALA A 126 -9.78 0.14 -7.54
C ALA A 126 -10.27 0.65 -8.89
N GLN A 127 -9.66 1.73 -9.37
CA GLN A 127 -9.86 2.25 -10.72
C GLN A 127 -8.52 2.41 -11.43
N SER A 128 -8.38 1.80 -12.60
CA SER A 128 -7.18 1.88 -13.43
C SER A 128 -7.54 2.29 -14.86
N GLY A 129 -6.83 3.28 -15.42
CA GLY A 129 -6.99 3.64 -16.83
C GLY A 129 -6.54 2.53 -17.79
N LYS A 130 -5.52 1.73 -17.42
CA LYS A 130 -5.03 0.60 -18.21
C LYS A 130 -4.55 -0.54 -17.32
N GLY A 131 -5.25 -1.66 -17.32
CA GLY A 131 -4.78 -2.89 -16.68
C GLY A 131 -4.97 -2.91 -15.17
N LEU A 132 -5.54 -4.01 -14.67
CA LEU A 132 -5.65 -4.29 -13.24
C LEU A 132 -5.31 -5.76 -13.01
N MET A 133 -4.29 -6.02 -12.21
CA MET A 133 -3.83 -7.34 -11.84
C MET A 133 -3.95 -7.52 -10.33
N LEU A 134 -4.59 -8.61 -9.94
CA LEU A 134 -4.82 -8.96 -8.55
C LEU A 134 -4.40 -10.40 -8.35
N LYS A 135 -3.49 -10.59 -7.40
CA LYS A 135 -3.06 -11.89 -6.94
C LYS A 135 -3.19 -11.91 -5.44
N GLY A 136 -4.02 -12.78 -4.88
CA GLY A 136 -4.05 -12.85 -3.43
C GLY A 136 -4.78 -14.01 -2.81
N GLN A 137 -4.25 -14.42 -1.68
CA GLN A 137 -4.81 -15.47 -0.84
C GLN A 137 -5.50 -14.84 0.35
N THR A 138 -6.74 -15.21 0.58
CA THR A 138 -7.55 -14.70 1.69
C THR A 138 -8.08 -15.88 2.49
N GLY A 139 -8.01 -15.82 3.82
CA GLY A 139 -8.72 -16.77 4.67
C GLY A 139 -10.24 -16.56 4.56
N GLU A 140 -10.77 -15.57 5.28
CA GLU A 140 -12.21 -15.29 5.29
C GLU A 140 -12.57 -14.00 4.52
N GLY A 141 -13.14 -14.14 3.32
CA GLY A 141 -13.80 -13.04 2.61
C GLY A 141 -12.94 -12.28 1.59
N LEU A 142 -13.49 -12.13 0.39
CA LEU A 142 -12.95 -11.32 -0.69
C LEU A 142 -14.05 -10.40 -1.22
N MET A 143 -13.83 -9.08 -1.16
CA MET A 143 -14.70 -8.10 -1.80
C MET A 143 -13.91 -7.32 -2.85
N LEU A 144 -14.37 -7.41 -4.10
CA LEU A 144 -13.74 -6.74 -5.24
C LEU A 144 -14.69 -5.75 -5.92
N LYS A 145 -14.25 -4.50 -6.03
CA LYS A 145 -14.87 -3.47 -6.87
C LYS A 145 -13.79 -2.81 -7.71
N ALA A 146 -13.54 -3.39 -8.89
CA ALA A 146 -12.51 -2.92 -9.80
C ALA A 146 -13.09 -2.41 -11.11
N GLN A 147 -12.55 -1.31 -11.61
CA GLN A 147 -12.82 -0.79 -12.96
C GLN A 147 -11.49 -0.59 -13.69
N ALA A 148 -11.34 -1.20 -14.87
CA ALA A 148 -10.14 -1.07 -15.67
C ALA A 148 -10.50 -0.67 -17.11
N GLY A 149 -9.87 0.38 -17.64
CA GLY A 149 -9.97 0.76 -19.05
C GLY A 149 -9.20 -0.19 -20.00
N GLY A 150 -8.44 -1.12 -19.44
CA GLY A 150 -7.75 -2.22 -20.11
C GLY A 150 -7.89 -3.54 -19.34
N GLY A 151 -7.27 -4.63 -19.79
CA GLY A 151 -7.49 -5.99 -19.27
C GLY A 151 -7.49 -6.15 -17.74
N LEU A 152 -8.35 -7.04 -17.25
CA LEU A 152 -8.47 -7.41 -15.83
C LEU A 152 -7.95 -8.84 -15.65
N MET A 153 -7.03 -9.05 -14.72
CA MET A 153 -6.55 -10.37 -14.30
C MET A 153 -6.74 -10.53 -12.80
N LEU A 154 -7.41 -11.62 -12.42
CA LEU A 154 -7.61 -12.01 -11.03
C LEU A 154 -7.11 -13.44 -10.86
N GLU A 155 -6.18 -13.62 -9.92
CA GLU A 155 -5.62 -14.89 -9.49
C GLU A 155 -5.82 -14.99 -7.97
N ALA A 156 -6.45 -16.04 -7.50
CA ALA A 156 -6.71 -16.30 -6.08
C ALA A 156 -5.83 -17.44 -5.58
#